data_AF-A0A8S1HUT6-F1
#
_entry.id   AF-A0A8S1HUT6-F1
#
_cell.length_a   1.000
_cell.length_b   1.000
_cell.length_c   1.000
_cell.angle_alpha   90.00
_cell.angle_beta   90.00
_cell.angle_gamma   90.00
#
_symmetry.space_group_name_H-M   'P 1'
#
loop_
_entity.id
_entity.type
_entity.pdbx_description
1 polymer ?
#
loop_
_entity_poly.entity_id
_entity_poly.type
_entity_poly.pdbx_seq_one_letter_code
_entity_poly.pdbx_strand_id
1 'polypeptide(L)'
;MRSTGFITFLTIAVAYTSSQAIQQEALAKIFKYAAPGPVKALTTNLNKKKTAAEQKTVLNKWIPKNFKAAGATVAKGDKLGNQTYVKQKAVAFIDYRFSLKKFMNYMYNNAVKDKYMTTAEANKMRAFFWKADAESHNDYSATVQAATSNAARITGKSDILEHYQAWSFAFKRANPKDYANLAWSL
;
A
#
# COMPACT_ATOMS: atom_id res chain seq x y z
N MET A 1 4.79 -34.26 -29.37
CA MET A 1 5.54 -33.03 -29.02
C MET A 1 4.74 -32.24 -28.01
N ARG A 2 5.32 -31.98 -26.83
CA ARG A 2 4.65 -31.41 -25.66
C ARG A 2 4.44 -29.90 -25.82
N SER A 3 3.19 -29.46 -25.73
CA SER A 3 2.75 -28.08 -25.61
C SER A 3 2.87 -27.61 -24.15
N THR A 4 4.08 -27.26 -23.72
CA THR A 4 4.36 -26.75 -22.35
C THR A 4 4.81 -25.27 -22.33
N GLY A 5 4.49 -24.51 -23.37
CA GLY A 5 4.99 -23.13 -23.54
C GLY A 5 4.04 -22.00 -23.13
N PHE A 6 2.75 -22.25 -22.88
CA PHE A 6 1.76 -21.17 -22.82
C PHE A 6 1.18 -20.87 -21.43
N ILE A 7 1.44 -21.71 -20.42
CA ILE A 7 0.85 -21.54 -19.07
C ILE A 7 1.76 -20.72 -18.13
N THR A 8 3.06 -20.60 -18.42
CA THR A 8 4.02 -19.94 -17.50
C THR A 8 4.11 -18.42 -17.64
N PHE A 9 3.56 -17.83 -18.72
CA PHE A 9 3.58 -16.37 -18.91
C PHE A 9 2.39 -15.64 -18.26
N LEU A 10 1.30 -16.33 -17.95
CA LEU A 10 0.13 -15.68 -17.36
C LEU A 10 0.31 -15.39 -15.86
N THR A 11 0.99 -16.26 -15.11
CA THR A 11 1.21 -16.08 -13.66
C THR A 11 2.19 -14.95 -13.33
N ILE A 12 3.13 -14.63 -14.23
CA ILE A 12 4.09 -13.53 -14.02
C ILE A 12 3.43 -12.16 -14.27
N ALA A 13 2.43 -12.07 -15.16
CA ALA A 13 1.71 -10.82 -15.41
C ALA A 13 0.78 -10.41 -14.24
N VAL A 14 0.20 -11.39 -13.52
CA VAL A 14 -0.62 -11.11 -12.31
C VAL A 14 0.28 -10.72 -11.11
N ALA A 15 1.51 -11.21 -11.06
CA ALA A 15 2.47 -10.83 -10.02
C ALA A 15 3.04 -9.41 -10.20
N TYR A 16 3.17 -8.91 -11.43
CA TYR A 16 3.74 -7.59 -11.69
C TYR A 16 2.75 -6.41 -11.55
N THR A 17 1.45 -6.66 -11.66
CA THR A 17 0.41 -5.62 -11.57
C THR A 17 -0.20 -5.44 -10.17
N SER A 18 0.13 -6.33 -9.21
CA SER A 18 -0.50 -6.43 -7.89
C SER A 18 0.31 -5.86 -6.72
N SER A 19 1.60 -5.55 -6.91
CA SER A 19 2.47 -5.18 -5.78
C SER A 19 2.15 -3.82 -5.15
N GLN A 20 1.54 -2.90 -5.91
CA GLN A 20 1.04 -1.60 -5.40
C GLN A 20 -0.44 -1.64 -5.00
N ALA A 21 -1.12 -2.77 -5.21
CA ALA A 21 -2.56 -2.87 -5.02
C ALA A 21 -2.96 -2.81 -3.54
N ILE A 22 -4.18 -2.33 -3.30
CA ILE A 22 -4.83 -2.45 -2.01
C ILE A 22 -5.17 -3.94 -1.79
N GLN A 23 -4.69 -4.51 -0.68
CA GLN A 23 -4.96 -5.87 -0.26
C GLN A 23 -6.32 -5.95 0.45
N GLN A 24 -7.04 -7.06 0.24
CA GLN A 24 -8.38 -7.24 0.82
C GLN A 24 -8.32 -7.23 2.35
N GLU A 25 -7.28 -7.83 2.93
CA GLU A 25 -7.08 -7.93 4.37
C GLU A 25 -6.86 -6.55 5.00
N ALA A 26 -6.24 -5.60 4.29
CA ALA A 26 -6.10 -4.22 4.73
C ALA A 26 -7.48 -3.57 4.94
N LEU A 27 -8.36 -3.73 3.94
CA LEU A 27 -9.74 -3.23 4.04
C LEU A 27 -10.56 -4.02 5.05
N ALA A 28 -10.34 -5.32 5.21
CA ALA A 28 -11.04 -6.13 6.21
C ALA A 28 -10.69 -5.69 7.64
N LYS A 29 -9.44 -5.27 7.89
CA LYS A 29 -9.05 -4.65 9.16
C LYS A 29 -9.81 -3.34 9.41
N ILE A 30 -9.91 -2.47 8.41
CA ILE A 30 -10.65 -1.19 8.51
C ILE A 30 -12.16 -1.42 8.67
N PHE A 31 -12.73 -2.35 7.90
CA PHE A 31 -14.14 -2.71 7.88
C PHE A 31 -14.40 -4.00 8.65
N LYS A 32 -13.91 -4.07 9.90
CA LYS A 32 -13.93 -5.26 10.76
C LYS A 32 -15.30 -5.96 10.85
N TYR A 33 -16.39 -5.19 10.78
CA TYR A 33 -17.75 -5.70 10.92
C TYR A 33 -18.50 -5.87 9.60
N ALA A 34 -17.88 -5.58 8.46
CA ALA A 34 -18.47 -5.79 7.14
C ALA A 34 -18.40 -7.26 6.72
N ALA A 35 -19.31 -7.68 5.85
CA ALA A 35 -19.26 -9.02 5.29
C ALA A 35 -18.05 -9.19 4.35
N PRO A 36 -17.36 -10.35 4.34
CA PRO A 36 -16.15 -10.55 3.53
C PRO A 36 -16.37 -10.38 2.02
N GLY A 37 -17.50 -10.86 1.48
CA GLY A 37 -17.84 -10.74 0.05
C GLY A 37 -17.90 -9.29 -0.43
N PRO A 38 -18.69 -8.40 0.22
CA PRO A 38 -18.67 -6.96 -0.06
C PRO A 38 -17.29 -6.30 0.03
N VAL A 39 -16.45 -6.68 1.01
CA VAL A 39 -15.09 -6.15 1.15
C VAL A 39 -14.20 -6.57 -0.03
N LYS A 40 -14.30 -7.83 -0.49
CA LYS A 40 -13.61 -8.32 -1.69
C LYS A 40 -14.02 -7.54 -2.95
N ALA A 41 -15.32 -7.31 -3.13
CA ALA A 41 -15.85 -6.54 -4.25
C ALA A 41 -15.38 -5.07 -4.21
N LEU A 42 -15.37 -4.46 -3.02
CA LEU A 42 -14.83 -3.12 -2.81
C LEU A 42 -13.35 -3.05 -3.20
N THR A 43 -12.54 -3.99 -2.71
CA THR A 43 -11.09 -4.08 -3.00
C THR A 43 -10.85 -4.11 -4.50
N THR A 44 -11.58 -4.97 -5.21
CA THR A 44 -11.51 -5.07 -6.68
C THR A 44 -11.87 -3.76 -7.37
N ASN A 45 -12.91 -3.07 -6.91
CA ASN A 45 -13.36 -1.82 -7.51
C ASN A 45 -12.36 -0.67 -7.26
N LEU A 46 -11.81 -0.57 -6.05
CA LEU A 46 -10.82 0.45 -5.70
C LEU A 46 -9.54 0.29 -6.53
N ASN A 47 -9.04 -0.94 -6.71
CA ASN A 47 -7.84 -1.21 -7.49
C ASN A 47 -8.00 -0.92 -9.00
N LYS A 48 -9.23 -0.77 -9.51
CA LYS A 48 -9.50 -0.32 -10.89
C LYS A 48 -9.43 1.20 -11.06
N LYS A 49 -9.43 1.96 -9.97
CA LYS A 49 -9.42 3.44 -10.02
C LYS A 49 -8.00 3.96 -10.12
N LYS A 50 -7.83 5.09 -10.81
CA LYS A 50 -6.51 5.66 -11.09
C LYS A 50 -6.15 6.76 -10.09
N THR A 51 -7.14 7.40 -9.50
CA THR A 51 -6.95 8.55 -8.60
C THR A 51 -7.53 8.32 -7.20
N ALA A 52 -6.95 9.02 -6.21
CA ALA A 52 -7.46 9.00 -4.84
C ALA A 52 -8.91 9.51 -4.77
N ALA A 53 -9.25 10.52 -5.58
CA ALA A 53 -10.61 11.09 -5.62
C ALA A 53 -11.65 10.05 -6.09
N GLU A 54 -11.34 9.27 -7.13
CA GLU A 54 -12.20 8.18 -7.60
C GLU A 54 -12.34 7.08 -6.55
N GLN A 55 -11.25 6.67 -5.90
CA GLN A 55 -11.28 5.66 -4.83
C GLN A 55 -12.12 6.12 -3.64
N LYS A 56 -11.96 7.38 -3.19
CA LYS A 56 -12.77 7.97 -2.11
C LYS A 56 -14.24 8.07 -2.50
N THR A 57 -14.54 8.36 -3.77
CA THR A 57 -15.92 8.37 -4.27
C THR A 57 -16.56 6.98 -4.17
N VAL A 58 -15.83 5.92 -4.55
CA VAL A 58 -16.28 4.53 -4.38
C VAL A 58 -16.51 4.22 -2.91
N LEU A 59 -15.55 4.54 -2.03
CA LEU A 59 -15.68 4.32 -0.58
C LEU A 59 -16.92 5.01 -0.01
N ASN A 60 -17.09 6.31 -0.31
CA ASN A 60 -18.20 7.10 0.22
C ASN A 60 -19.57 6.57 -0.21
N LYS A 61 -19.68 5.98 -1.40
CA LYS A 61 -20.91 5.32 -1.87
C LYS A 61 -21.12 3.93 -1.25
N TRP A 62 -20.04 3.20 -1.00
CA TRP A 62 -20.09 1.82 -0.50
C TRP A 62 -20.37 1.74 1.01
N ILE A 63 -19.75 2.62 1.81
CA ILE A 63 -19.77 2.58 3.27
C ILE A 63 -21.18 2.57 3.87
N PRO A 64 -22.11 3.48 3.50
CA PRO A 64 -23.42 3.55 4.14
C PRO A 64 -24.23 2.26 4.03
N LYS A 65 -23.95 1.43 3.02
CA LYS A 65 -24.68 0.19 2.74
C LYS A 65 -23.99 -1.06 3.28
N ASN A 66 -22.67 -1.02 3.48
CA ASN A 66 -21.87 -2.23 3.66
C ASN A 66 -20.90 -2.19 4.84
N PHE A 67 -20.79 -1.08 5.59
CA PHE A 67 -19.80 -0.96 6.68
C PHE A 67 -19.98 -2.01 7.78
N LYS A 68 -21.19 -2.56 7.92
CA LYS A 68 -21.54 -3.57 8.90
C LYS A 68 -22.50 -4.59 8.28
N ALA A 69 -22.23 -5.88 8.47
CA ALA A 69 -23.12 -6.95 8.07
C ALA A 69 -24.40 -6.98 8.94
N ALA A 70 -25.51 -7.47 8.39
CA ALA A 70 -26.72 -7.68 9.15
C ALA A 70 -26.46 -8.65 10.33
N GLY A 71 -26.95 -8.32 11.52
CA GLY A 71 -26.74 -9.12 12.72
C GLY A 71 -25.32 -9.09 13.32
N ALA A 72 -24.40 -8.30 12.76
CA ALA A 72 -23.05 -8.20 13.33
C ALA A 72 -23.07 -7.56 14.72
N THR A 73 -22.52 -8.27 15.71
CA THR A 73 -22.35 -7.76 17.08
C THR A 73 -21.10 -6.91 17.15
N VAL A 74 -21.25 -5.66 17.59
CA VAL A 74 -20.14 -4.72 17.80
C VAL A 74 -19.70 -4.83 19.26
N ALA A 75 -18.41 -5.05 19.47
CA ALA A 75 -17.85 -5.09 20.82
C ALA A 75 -17.97 -3.70 21.47
N LYS A 76 -18.38 -3.66 22.74
CA LYS A 76 -18.52 -2.39 23.47
C LYS A 76 -17.19 -1.64 23.47
N GLY A 77 -17.22 -0.38 23.02
CA GLY A 77 -16.03 0.47 22.96
C GLY A 77 -15.17 0.32 21.69
N ASP A 78 -15.48 -0.62 20.79
CA ASP A 78 -14.75 -0.75 19.53
C ASP A 78 -15.12 0.38 18.55
N LYS A 79 -14.16 1.26 18.28
CA LYS A 79 -14.32 2.41 17.38
C LYS A 79 -14.60 1.98 15.93
N LEU A 80 -14.21 0.78 15.53
CA LEU A 80 -14.49 0.24 14.18
C LEU A 80 -15.97 -0.12 14.01
N GLY A 81 -16.76 -0.13 15.09
CA GLY A 81 -18.22 -0.18 15.02
C GLY A 81 -18.88 1.15 14.65
N ASN A 82 -18.12 2.26 14.65
CA ASN A 82 -18.62 3.60 14.35
C ASN A 82 -18.35 3.96 12.88
N GLN A 83 -19.43 4.16 12.12
CA GLN A 83 -19.34 4.43 10.67
C GLN A 83 -18.54 5.69 10.34
N THR A 84 -18.66 6.76 11.13
CA THR A 84 -17.92 8.02 10.91
C THR A 84 -16.43 7.81 11.09
N TYR A 85 -16.04 7.11 12.16
CA TYR A 85 -14.64 6.77 12.42
C TYR A 85 -14.04 5.88 11.33
N VAL A 86 -14.74 4.82 10.94
CA VAL A 86 -14.31 3.92 9.87
C VAL A 86 -14.19 4.67 8.54
N LYS A 87 -15.13 5.56 8.22
CA LYS A 87 -15.05 6.40 7.02
C LYS A 87 -13.80 7.28 7.04
N GLN A 88 -13.50 7.93 8.16
CA GLN A 88 -12.28 8.74 8.31
C GLN A 88 -11.02 7.88 8.10
N LYS A 89 -10.94 6.70 8.73
CA LYS A 89 -9.80 5.78 8.57
C LYS A 89 -9.64 5.26 7.16
N ALA A 90 -10.74 4.89 6.50
CA ALA A 90 -10.72 4.41 5.11
C ALA A 90 -10.28 5.50 4.13
N VAL A 91 -10.77 6.73 4.28
CA VAL A 91 -10.36 7.87 3.45
C VAL A 91 -8.88 8.19 3.66
N ALA A 92 -8.43 8.24 4.92
CA ALA A 92 -7.04 8.47 5.26
C ALA A 92 -6.11 7.34 4.75
N PHE A 93 -6.60 6.09 4.73
CA PHE A 93 -5.88 4.97 4.15
C PHE A 93 -5.65 5.17 2.64
N ILE A 94 -6.65 5.63 1.90
CA ILE A 94 -6.48 5.94 0.47
C ILE A 94 -5.42 7.04 0.27
N ASP A 95 -5.48 8.11 1.07
CA ASP A 95 -4.47 9.18 1.02
C ASP A 95 -3.07 8.64 1.29
N TYR A 96 -2.92 7.83 2.33
CA TYR A 96 -1.68 7.11 2.65
C TYR A 96 -1.16 6.28 1.46
N ARG A 97 -2.00 5.46 0.82
CA ARG A 97 -1.57 4.61 -0.31
C ARG A 97 -1.03 5.43 -1.48
N PHE A 98 -1.67 6.54 -1.80
CA PHE A 98 -1.20 7.45 -2.86
C PHE A 98 0.09 8.17 -2.48
N SER A 99 0.17 8.68 -1.26
CA SER A 99 1.36 9.36 -0.76
C SER A 99 2.55 8.42 -0.62
N LEU A 100 2.33 7.16 -0.21
CA LEU A 100 3.36 6.13 -0.16
C LEU A 100 3.94 5.85 -1.54
N LYS A 101 3.07 5.68 -2.56
CA LYS A 101 3.52 5.49 -3.94
C LYS A 101 4.38 6.65 -4.41
N LYS A 102 3.96 7.88 -4.13
CA LYS A 102 4.71 9.10 -4.47
C LYS A 102 6.06 9.16 -3.74
N PHE A 103 6.06 8.87 -2.44
CA PHE A 103 7.24 8.82 -1.60
C PHE A 103 8.25 7.79 -2.12
N MET A 104 7.84 6.54 -2.33
CA MET A 104 8.74 5.50 -2.81
C MET A 104 9.30 5.80 -4.20
N ASN A 105 8.48 6.33 -5.12
CA ASN A 105 8.99 6.79 -6.42
C ASN A 105 10.04 7.89 -6.26
N TYR A 106 9.83 8.84 -5.35
CA TYR A 106 10.82 9.89 -5.06
C TYR A 106 12.12 9.29 -4.53
N MET A 107 12.05 8.36 -3.59
CA MET A 107 13.24 7.69 -3.02
C MET A 107 14.06 7.00 -4.11
N TYR A 108 13.42 6.19 -4.95
CA TYR A 108 14.11 5.45 -6.00
C TYR A 108 14.66 6.37 -7.10
N ASN A 109 13.92 7.41 -7.47
CA ASN A 109 14.39 8.35 -8.49
C ASN A 109 15.61 9.15 -8.02
N ASN A 110 15.65 9.58 -6.75
CA ASN A 110 16.83 10.27 -6.21
C ASN A 110 18.02 9.32 -6.04
N ALA A 111 17.79 8.07 -5.63
CA ALA A 111 18.86 7.07 -5.59
C ALA A 111 19.57 6.88 -6.94
N VAL A 112 18.80 6.90 -8.03
CA VAL A 112 19.37 6.82 -9.40
C VAL A 112 19.99 8.15 -9.81
N LYS A 113 19.31 9.27 -9.57
CA LYS A 113 19.77 10.61 -9.96
C LYS A 113 21.11 10.97 -9.30
N ASP A 114 21.25 10.64 -8.02
CA ASP A 114 22.45 10.91 -7.23
C ASP A 114 23.56 9.88 -7.50
N LYS A 115 23.34 8.97 -8.47
CA LYS A 115 24.25 7.87 -8.85
C LYS A 115 24.58 6.92 -7.69
N TYR A 116 23.78 6.94 -6.63
CA TYR A 116 23.93 6.06 -5.48
C TYR A 116 23.55 4.61 -5.83
N MET A 117 22.53 4.44 -6.68
CA MET A 117 22.11 3.17 -7.27
C MET A 117 22.06 3.28 -8.80
N THR A 118 22.32 2.18 -9.47
CA THR A 118 21.92 1.98 -10.86
C THR A 118 20.40 1.83 -10.97
N THR A 119 19.85 2.07 -12.16
CA THR A 119 18.42 1.81 -12.45
C THR A 119 18.01 0.37 -12.12
N ALA A 120 18.90 -0.60 -12.37
CA ALA A 120 18.63 -2.01 -12.10
C ALA A 120 18.50 -2.29 -10.59
N GLU A 121 19.39 -1.73 -9.76
CA GLU A 121 19.33 -1.85 -8.30
C GLU A 121 18.07 -1.16 -7.74
N ALA A 122 17.76 0.04 -8.20
CA ALA A 122 16.56 0.76 -7.78
C ALA A 122 15.28 -0.01 -8.14
N ASN A 123 15.23 -0.63 -9.33
CA ASN A 123 14.10 -1.48 -9.73
C ASN A 123 13.97 -2.74 -8.86
N LYS A 124 15.08 -3.39 -8.48
CA LYS A 124 15.07 -4.53 -7.55
C LYS A 124 14.55 -4.12 -6.16
N MET A 125 15.05 -3.01 -5.62
CA MET A 125 14.58 -2.46 -4.34
C MET A 125 13.09 -2.12 -4.38
N ARG A 126 12.63 -1.49 -5.46
CA ARG A 126 11.21 -1.21 -5.68
C ARG A 126 10.37 -2.47 -5.70
N ALA A 127 10.78 -3.50 -6.43
CA ALA A 127 10.06 -4.77 -6.49
C ALA A 127 10.00 -5.43 -5.11
N PHE A 128 11.11 -5.43 -4.37
CA PHE A 128 11.17 -5.99 -3.03
C PHE A 128 10.24 -5.27 -2.05
N PHE A 129 10.27 -3.94 -2.03
CA PHE A 129 9.40 -3.15 -1.16
C PHE A 129 7.93 -3.45 -1.41
N TRP A 130 7.49 -3.42 -2.67
CA TRP A 130 6.08 -3.65 -2.99
C TRP A 130 5.65 -5.11 -2.80
N LYS A 131 6.58 -6.06 -2.92
CA LYS A 131 6.33 -7.45 -2.51
C LYS A 131 6.10 -7.53 -1.00
N ALA A 132 6.98 -6.94 -0.19
CA ALA A 132 6.83 -6.89 1.26
C ALA A 132 5.52 -6.19 1.68
N ASP A 133 5.13 -5.12 0.97
CA ASP A 133 3.87 -4.40 1.22
C ASP A 133 2.65 -5.27 0.94
N ALA A 134 2.66 -6.06 -0.13
CA ALA A 134 1.59 -7.01 -0.43
C ALA A 134 1.53 -8.15 0.61
N GLU A 135 2.68 -8.75 0.95
CA GLU A 135 2.80 -9.83 1.95
C GLU A 135 2.41 -9.36 3.36
N SER A 136 2.64 -8.08 3.67
CA SER A 136 2.24 -7.45 4.94
C SER A 136 0.80 -6.94 4.91
N HIS A 137 0.03 -7.22 3.85
CA HIS A 137 -1.34 -6.75 3.70
C HIS A 137 -1.48 -5.22 3.84
N ASN A 138 -0.58 -4.49 3.18
CA ASN A 138 -0.41 -3.02 3.24
C ASN A 138 -0.19 -2.43 4.65
N ASP A 139 0.22 -3.24 5.63
CA ASP A 139 0.67 -2.76 6.94
C ASP A 139 2.02 -2.05 6.81
N TYR A 140 2.03 -0.73 7.00
CA TYR A 140 3.22 0.08 6.75
C TYR A 140 4.40 -0.31 7.64
N SER A 141 4.15 -0.53 8.93
CA SER A 141 5.20 -0.84 9.90
C SER A 141 5.87 -2.16 9.56
N ALA A 142 5.07 -3.20 9.27
CA ALA A 142 5.59 -4.50 8.84
C ALA A 142 6.32 -4.39 7.48
N THR A 143 5.78 -3.62 6.54
CA THR A 143 6.40 -3.37 5.22
C THR A 143 7.78 -2.73 5.37
N VAL A 144 7.88 -1.66 6.16
CA VAL A 144 9.13 -0.95 6.38
C VAL A 144 10.13 -1.86 7.09
N GLN A 145 9.72 -2.59 8.13
CA GLN A 145 10.60 -3.53 8.83
C GLN A 145 11.16 -4.60 7.88
N ALA A 146 10.31 -5.19 7.03
CA ALA A 146 10.74 -6.18 6.05
C ALA A 146 11.68 -5.55 4.98
N ALA A 147 11.36 -4.35 4.51
CA ALA A 147 12.16 -3.63 3.52
C ALA A 147 13.54 -3.20 4.06
N THR A 148 13.60 -2.64 5.27
CA THR A 148 14.86 -2.16 5.88
C THR A 148 15.77 -3.31 6.27
N SER A 149 15.24 -4.39 6.84
CA SER A 149 16.02 -5.59 7.22
C SER A 149 16.72 -6.24 6.01
N ASN A 150 16.24 -5.97 4.79
CA ASN A 150 16.82 -6.51 3.57
C ASN A 150 17.54 -5.45 2.71
N ALA A 151 17.46 -4.16 3.04
CA ALA A 151 17.96 -3.10 2.19
C ALA A 151 19.49 -3.17 1.97
N ALA A 152 20.26 -3.38 3.04
CA ALA A 152 21.71 -3.57 2.95
C ALA A 152 22.07 -4.87 2.21
N ARG A 153 21.30 -5.95 2.41
CA ARG A 153 21.50 -7.23 1.71
C ARG A 153 21.24 -7.12 0.20
N ILE A 154 20.27 -6.31 -0.21
CA ILE A 154 19.90 -6.11 -1.62
C ILE A 154 20.90 -5.20 -2.34
N THR A 155 21.44 -4.20 -1.64
CA THR A 155 22.24 -3.13 -2.26
C THR A 155 23.74 -3.25 -1.99
N GLY A 156 24.14 -4.01 -0.97
CA GLY A 156 25.53 -4.09 -0.50
C GLY A 156 26.04 -2.79 0.16
N LYS A 157 25.16 -1.82 0.44
CA LYS A 157 25.53 -0.47 0.89
C LYS A 157 25.11 -0.24 2.34
N SER A 158 26.09 -0.02 3.22
CA SER A 158 25.88 0.18 4.66
C SER A 158 25.37 1.58 5.02
N ASP A 159 25.59 2.57 4.16
CA ASP A 159 25.20 3.98 4.28
C ASP A 159 23.77 4.28 3.76
N ILE A 160 23.02 3.26 3.34
CA ILE A 160 21.68 3.42 2.74
C ILE A 160 20.69 4.14 3.64
N LEU A 161 20.85 4.03 4.97
CA LEU A 161 19.97 4.70 5.93
C LEU A 161 20.20 6.22 5.97
N GLU A 162 21.44 6.69 5.78
CA GLU A 162 21.77 8.11 5.77
C GLU A 162 21.17 8.77 4.52
N HIS A 163 21.37 8.15 3.35
CA HIS A 163 20.74 8.59 2.10
C HIS A 163 19.21 8.56 2.17
N TYR A 164 18.65 7.50 2.76
CA TYR A 164 17.21 7.39 2.97
C TYR A 164 16.68 8.56 3.84
N GLN A 165 17.35 8.88 4.94
CA GLN A 165 16.97 10.00 5.81
C GLN A 165 17.06 11.34 5.09
N ALA A 166 18.15 11.60 4.37
CA ALA A 166 18.34 12.83 3.61
C ALA A 166 17.22 13.05 2.57
N TRP A 167 16.92 12.04 1.75
CA TRP A 167 15.83 12.13 0.78
C TRP A 167 14.45 12.21 1.45
N SER A 168 14.26 11.52 2.58
CA SER A 168 13.02 11.60 3.36
C SER A 168 12.75 13.02 3.85
N PHE A 169 13.78 13.71 4.39
CA PHE A 169 13.66 15.11 4.79
C PHE A 169 13.41 16.06 3.60
N ALA A 170 14.09 15.83 2.47
CA ALA A 170 13.86 16.60 1.25
C ALA A 170 12.42 16.41 0.74
N PHE A 171 11.91 15.18 0.74
CA PHE A 171 10.52 14.90 0.38
C PHE A 171 9.53 15.58 1.33
N LYS A 172 9.75 15.49 2.64
CA LYS A 172 8.91 16.15 3.66
C LYS A 172 8.80 17.65 3.41
N ARG A 173 9.93 18.31 3.11
CA ARG A 173 9.97 19.75 2.84
C ARG A 173 9.17 20.11 1.59
N ALA A 174 9.31 19.33 0.51
CA ALA A 174 8.65 19.59 -0.76
C ALA A 174 7.18 19.13 -0.82
N ASN A 175 6.80 18.13 0.00
CA ASN A 175 5.50 17.47 -0.05
C ASN A 175 4.94 17.23 1.38
N PRO A 176 4.75 18.29 2.19
CA PRO A 176 4.44 18.14 3.61
C PRO A 176 3.13 17.37 3.86
N LYS A 177 2.11 17.57 3.02
CA LYS A 177 0.83 16.85 3.11
C LYS A 177 0.99 15.36 2.81
N ASP A 178 1.71 15.01 1.74
CA ASP A 178 1.95 13.61 1.41
C ASP A 178 2.76 12.92 2.49
N TYR A 179 3.78 13.60 3.03
CA TYR A 179 4.58 13.07 4.13
C TYR A 179 3.74 12.84 5.39
N ALA A 180 2.84 13.76 5.73
CA ALA A 180 1.92 13.60 6.86
C ALA A 180 1.01 12.37 6.71
N ASN A 181 0.56 12.06 5.49
CA ASN A 181 -0.26 10.87 5.22
C ASN A 181 0.50 9.56 5.46
N LEU A 182 1.84 9.56 5.45
CA LEU A 182 2.65 8.37 5.73
C LEU A 182 2.53 7.90 7.18
N ALA A 183 2.07 8.76 8.10
CA ALA A 183 1.84 8.42 9.50
C ALA A 183 0.49 7.70 9.74
N TRP A 184 -0.16 7.22 8.67
CA TRP A 184 -1.43 6.52 8.81
C TRP A 184 -1.27 5.26 9.66
N SER A 185 -2.25 5.07 10.53
CA SER A 185 -2.42 3.89 11.38
C SER A 185 -3.90 3.58 11.48
N LEU A 186 -4.22 2.31 11.74
CA LEU A 186 -5.56 1.88 12.06
C LEU A 186 -5.80 1.96 13.56
#